data_AF-A0A919A090-F1
#
_entry.id   AF-A0A919A090-F1
#
_cell.length_a   1.000
_cell.length_b   1.000
_cell.length_c   1.000
_cell.angle_alpha   90.00
_cell.angle_beta   90.00
_cell.angle_gamma   90.00
#
_symmetry.space_group_name_H-M   'P 1'
#
loop_
_entity.id
_entity.type
_entity.pdbx_description
1 polymer ?
#
loop_
_entity_poly.entity_id
_entity_poly.type
_entity_poly.pdbx_seq_one_letter_code
_entity_poly.pdbx_strand_id
1 'polypeptide(L)'
;MPAGRVVAEDLAAGRAGTPMRLVVDLNKCQGYAQCAFLAPDVFTMHGEESLVYSPWAGDEHREKVARAVAACPVQAITADGLDEAAERSAGAGQGASDAR
;
A
#
# COMPACT_ATOMS: atom_id res chain seq x y z
N MET A 1 29.25 -30.89 19.14
CA MET A 1 28.83 -29.71 18.35
C MET A 1 27.37 -29.88 17.92
N PRO A 2 26.36 -29.63 18.79
CA PRO A 2 24.98 -29.58 18.33
C PRO A 2 24.60 -28.18 17.84
N ALA A 3 23.65 -28.20 16.92
CA ALA A 3 23.04 -27.14 16.12
C ALA A 3 22.44 -25.96 16.89
N GLY A 4 22.17 -24.89 16.14
CA GLY A 4 21.02 -24.02 16.40
C GLY A 4 21.34 -22.57 16.72
N ARG A 5 21.31 -21.72 15.67
CA ARG A 5 20.73 -20.39 15.81
C ARG A 5 20.07 -20.02 14.49
N VAL A 6 18.87 -20.56 14.29
CA VAL A 6 17.85 -19.86 13.54
C VAL A 6 17.72 -18.49 14.19
N VAL A 7 18.13 -17.44 13.49
CA VAL A 7 17.77 -16.09 13.89
C VAL A 7 16.28 -15.97 13.62
N ALA A 8 15.50 -16.18 14.68
CA ALA A 8 14.18 -15.61 14.78
C ALA A 8 14.37 -14.09 14.80
N GLU A 9 14.30 -13.46 13.62
CA GLU A 9 14.08 -12.03 13.47
C GLU A 9 12.62 -11.77 13.86
N ASP A 10 12.40 -11.77 15.17
CA ASP A 10 11.12 -11.51 15.82
C ASP A 10 10.98 -10.00 16.07
N LEU A 11 9.77 -9.52 15.76
CA LEU A 11 9.09 -8.39 16.40
C LEU A 11 9.30 -6.97 15.84
N ALA A 12 8.63 -6.67 14.72
CA ALA A 12 8.01 -5.36 14.50
C ALA A 12 6.85 -5.39 13.48
N ALA A 13 5.87 -6.29 13.66
CA ALA A 13 4.55 -6.13 13.03
C ALA A 13 3.52 -5.83 14.13
N GLY A 14 3.64 -4.65 14.73
CA GLY A 14 2.72 -4.16 15.76
C GLY A 14 1.31 -4.05 15.18
N ARG A 15 0.35 -4.76 15.79
CA ARG A 15 -1.08 -4.78 15.42
C ARG A 15 -1.30 -4.78 13.90
N ALA A 16 -1.00 -5.91 13.25
CA ALA A 16 -1.38 -6.14 11.86
C ALA A 16 -2.90 -5.95 11.73
N GLY A 17 -3.32 -4.78 11.27
CA GLY A 17 -4.65 -4.67 10.72
C GLY A 17 -4.69 -5.42 9.39
N THR A 18 -5.89 -5.50 8.82
CA THR A 18 -6.17 -6.39 7.70
C THR A 18 -5.28 -6.07 6.51
N PRO A 19 -4.46 -7.03 6.02
CA PRO A 19 -3.60 -6.78 4.87
C PRO A 19 -4.45 -6.44 3.65
N MET A 20 -4.01 -5.42 2.90
CA MET A 20 -4.64 -5.03 1.63
C MET A 20 -4.18 -5.98 0.53
N ARG A 21 -5.11 -6.27 -0.39
CA ARG A 21 -4.82 -7.06 -1.58
C ARG A 21 -4.63 -6.14 -2.77
N LEU A 22 -3.51 -6.25 -3.46
CA LEU A 22 -3.17 -5.44 -4.62
C LEU A 22 -3.28 -6.26 -5.91
N VAL A 23 -3.87 -5.65 -6.93
CA VAL A 23 -3.89 -6.19 -8.29
C VAL A 23 -3.41 -5.10 -9.24
N VAL A 24 -2.37 -5.41 -10.01
CA VAL A 24 -1.90 -4.58 -11.11
C VAL A 24 -2.18 -5.25 -12.43
N ASP A 25 -2.92 -4.57 -13.31
CA ASP A 25 -3.06 -4.96 -14.70
C ASP A 25 -1.79 -4.56 -15.47
N LEU A 26 -0.87 -5.52 -15.60
CA LEU A 26 0.40 -5.32 -16.30
C LEU A 26 0.22 -5.14 -17.81
N ASN A 27 -0.94 -5.49 -18.40
CA ASN A 27 -1.22 -5.20 -19.80
C ASN A 27 -1.62 -3.72 -20.00
N LYS A 28 -2.19 -3.09 -18.98
CA LYS A 28 -2.49 -1.64 -18.99
C LYS A 28 -1.30 -0.79 -18.55
N CYS A 29 -0.43 -1.32 -17.70
CA CYS A 29 0.73 -0.60 -17.17
C CYS A 29 1.65 -0.09 -18.32
N GLN A 30 2.00 1.21 -18.28
CA GLN A 30 2.84 1.87 -19.28
C GLN A 30 4.19 2.35 -18.71
N GLY A 31 4.62 1.85 -17.55
CA GLY A 31 5.95 2.16 -17.01
C GLY A 31 6.17 3.57 -16.45
N TYR A 32 5.12 4.37 -16.16
CA TYR A 32 5.26 5.74 -15.63
C TYR A 32 5.96 5.84 -14.25
N ALA A 33 6.20 4.72 -13.56
CA ALA A 33 6.95 4.60 -12.30
C ALA A 33 6.44 5.44 -11.09
N GLN A 34 5.30 6.12 -11.18
CA GLN A 34 4.77 6.94 -10.08
C GLN A 34 4.48 6.10 -8.82
N CYS A 35 3.96 4.89 -8.99
CA CYS A 35 3.72 3.96 -7.88
C CYS A 35 5.02 3.57 -7.17
N ALA A 36 6.09 3.29 -7.91
CA ALA A 36 7.38 2.94 -7.34
C ALA A 36 8.05 4.11 -6.59
N PHE A 37 7.80 5.35 -7.02
CA PHE A 37 8.26 6.52 -6.28
C PHE A 37 7.49 6.74 -4.96
N LEU A 38 6.17 6.52 -4.98
CA LEU A 38 5.29 6.78 -3.83
C LEU A 38 5.33 5.68 -2.78
N ALA A 39 5.54 4.44 -3.20
CA ALA A 39 5.51 3.25 -2.36
C ALA A 39 6.60 2.25 -2.79
N PRO A 40 7.90 2.61 -2.68
CA PRO A 40 9.03 1.78 -3.13
C PRO A 40 9.15 0.44 -2.39
N ASP A 41 8.58 0.35 -1.19
CA ASP A 41 8.54 -0.89 -0.41
C ASP A 41 7.55 -1.93 -0.99
N VAL A 42 6.61 -1.48 -1.83
CA VAL A 42 5.52 -2.29 -2.39
C VAL A 42 5.63 -2.45 -3.91
N PHE A 43 6.13 -1.42 -4.60
CA PHE A 43 6.24 -1.34 -6.05
C PHE A 43 7.67 -0.99 -6.45
N THR A 44 8.25 -1.75 -7.37
CA THR A 44 9.62 -1.57 -7.84
C THR A 44 9.67 -1.68 -9.35
N MET A 45 10.30 -0.72 -10.02
CA MET A 45 10.60 -0.84 -11.44
C MET A 45 11.80 -1.76 -11.65
N HIS A 46 11.67 -2.69 -12.59
CA HIS A 46 12.75 -3.51 -13.11
C HIS A 46 13.07 -3.04 -14.54
N GLY A 47 14.24 -2.44 -14.71
CA GLY A 47 14.56 -1.73 -15.95
C GLY A 47 13.67 -0.51 -16.16
N GLU A 48 13.39 -0.19 -17.43
CA GLU A 48 12.69 1.05 -17.79
C GLU A 48 11.15 0.90 -17.81
N GLU A 49 10.61 -0.32 -18.01
CA GLU A 49 9.17 -0.49 -18.29
C GLU A 49 8.47 -1.54 -17.42
N SER A 50 9.21 -2.49 -16.82
CA SER A 50 8.59 -3.61 -16.10
C SER A 50 8.34 -3.27 -14.64
N LEU A 51 7.11 -3.45 -14.15
CA LEU A 51 6.77 -3.27 -12.75
C LEU A 51 6.77 -4.62 -12.01
N VAL A 52 7.45 -4.66 -10.86
CA VAL A 52 7.37 -5.74 -9.87
C VAL A 52 6.64 -5.20 -8.63
N TYR A 53 5.78 -6.00 -8.02
CA TYR A 53 5.03 -5.58 -6.84
C TYR A 53 4.69 -6.73 -5.90
N SER A 54 4.45 -6.41 -4.62
CA SER A 54 3.87 -7.35 -3.67
C SER A 54 2.35 -7.38 -3.79
N PRO A 55 1.70 -8.53 -4.03
CA PRO A 55 0.24 -8.63 -4.06
C PRO A 55 -0.44 -8.38 -2.72
N TRP A 56 0.32 -8.36 -1.63
CA TRP A 56 -0.17 -8.13 -0.27
C TRP A 56 0.67 -7.03 0.39
N ALA A 57 -0.01 -6.05 0.98
CA ALA A 57 0.62 -4.96 1.70
C ALA A 57 -0.02 -4.80 3.08
N GLY A 58 0.80 -4.61 4.11
CA GLY A 58 0.31 -4.32 5.46
C GLY A 58 -0.26 -2.92 5.58
N ASP A 59 -0.99 -2.67 6.68
CA ASP A 59 -1.64 -1.39 6.93
C ASP A 59 -0.65 -0.21 7.05
N GLU A 60 0.60 -0.48 7.41
CA GLU A 60 1.69 0.52 7.42
C GLU A 60 1.94 1.14 6.04
N HIS A 61 1.55 0.44 4.97
CA HIS A 61 1.69 0.92 3.60
C HIS A 61 0.41 1.53 3.04
N ARG A 62 -0.70 1.55 3.79
CA ARG A 62 -2.03 1.96 3.32
C ARG A 62 -2.05 3.32 2.65
N GLU A 63 -1.54 4.35 3.30
CA GLU A 63 -1.53 5.71 2.74
C GLU A 63 -0.66 5.80 1.49
N LYS A 64 0.51 5.16 1.50
CA LYS A 64 1.43 5.12 0.36
C LYS A 64 0.80 4.40 -0.84
N VAL A 65 0.16 3.26 -0.59
CA VAL A 65 -0.56 2.45 -1.59
C VAL A 65 -1.75 3.23 -2.16
N ALA A 66 -2.56 3.88 -1.31
CA ALA A 66 -3.69 4.70 -1.77
C ALA A 66 -3.24 5.81 -2.72
N ARG A 67 -2.15 6.51 -2.36
CA ARG A 67 -1.55 7.52 -3.23
C ARG A 67 -1.01 6.94 -4.53
N ALA A 68 -0.37 5.77 -4.48
CA ALA A 68 0.14 5.08 -5.67
C ALA A 68 -0.99 4.66 -6.63
N VAL A 69 -2.12 4.16 -6.10
CA VAL A 69 -3.32 3.84 -6.88
C VAL A 69 -3.86 5.08 -7.58
N ALA A 70 -4.04 6.18 -6.84
CA ALA A 70 -4.55 7.45 -7.37
C ALA A 70 -3.60 8.11 -8.40
N ALA A 71 -2.29 7.89 -8.26
CA ALA A 71 -1.28 8.45 -9.15
C ALA A 71 -1.16 7.71 -10.49
N CYS A 72 -1.67 6.48 -10.62
CA CYS A 72 -1.54 5.71 -11.85
C CYS A 72 -2.32 6.37 -13.01
N PRO A 73 -1.65 6.94 -14.04
CA PRO A 73 -2.33 7.73 -15.07
C PRO A 73 -3.32 6.91 -15.93
N VAL A 74 -3.06 5.60 -16.03
CA VAL A 74 -3.84 4.64 -16.83
C VAL A 74 -4.73 3.75 -15.95
N GLN A 75 -4.80 4.04 -14.65
CA GLN A 75 -5.63 3.31 -13.68
C GLN A 75 -5.42 1.79 -13.78
N ALA A 76 -4.15 1.36 -13.74
CA ALA A 76 -3.76 -0.05 -13.82
C ALA A 76 -3.71 -0.75 -12.45
N ILE A 77 -3.78 0.00 -11.34
CA ILE A 77 -3.62 -0.52 -9.98
C ILE A 77 -4.97 -0.47 -9.26
N THR A 78 -5.32 -1.56 -8.59
CA THR A 78 -6.47 -1.66 -7.68
C THR A 78 -6.01 -2.24 -6.35
N ALA A 79 -6.67 -1.84 -5.26
CA ALA A 79 -6.33 -2.26 -3.92
C ALA A 79 -7.63 -2.51 -3.12
N ASP A 80 -7.87 -3.78 -2.78
CA ASP A 80 -8.98 -4.16 -1.92
C ASP A 80 -8.63 -3.83 -0.47
N GLY A 81 -9.59 -3.27 0.27
CA GLY A 81 -9.45 -2.96 1.69
C GLY A 81 -8.95 -1.55 1.99
N LEU A 82 -8.85 -0.65 0.99
CA LEU A 82 -8.59 0.78 1.21
C LEU A 82 -9.79 1.52 1.87
N ASP A 83 -11.01 1.04 1.63
CA ASP A 83 -12.27 1.69 1.99
C ASP A 83 -12.48 1.84 3.52
N GLU A 84 -12.03 0.85 4.29
CA GLU A 84 -12.14 0.82 5.77
C GLU A 84 -11.47 2.03 6.46
N ALA A 85 -10.51 2.69 5.81
CA ALA A 85 -9.83 3.87 6.34
C ALA A 85 -10.43 5.20 5.87
N ALA A 86 -11.10 5.23 4.71
CA ALA A 86 -11.85 6.38 4.27
C ALA A 86 -13.01 6.68 5.23
N GLU A 87 -13.66 5.62 5.74
CA GLU A 87 -14.71 5.74 6.75
C GLU A 87 -14.18 6.22 8.13
N ARG A 88 -12.97 5.78 8.53
CA ARG A 88 -12.31 6.29 9.75
C ARG A 88 -11.84 7.75 9.63
N SER A 89 -11.49 8.18 8.43
CA SER A 89 -11.05 9.56 8.14
C SER A 89 -12.23 10.53 7.94
N ALA A 90 -13.37 10.03 7.47
CA ALA A 90 -14.62 10.79 7.35
C ALA A 90 -15.30 11.06 8.71
N GLY A 91 -14.95 10.32 9.76
CA GLY A 91 -15.44 10.53 11.13
C GLY A 91 -14.77 11.64 11.94
N ALA A 92 -13.70 12.27 11.43
CA ALA A 92 -12.97 13.35 12.13
C ALA A 92 -13.43 14.77 11.74
N GLY A 93 -14.57 14.89 11.05
CA GLY A 93 -15.06 16.14 10.44
C GLY A 93 -16.40 16.68 10.95
N GLN A 94 -16.94 16.21 12.10
CA GLN A 94 -18.11 16.84 12.73
C GLN A 94 -17.75 17.39 14.11
N GLY A 95 -17.35 18.67 14.12
CA GLY A 95 -17.16 19.48 15.32
C GLY A 95 -17.60 20.92 15.06
N ALA A 96 -18.90 21.17 15.27
CA ALA A 96 -19.54 22.42 15.67
C ALA A 96 -18.94 23.76 15.17
N SER A 97 -19.73 24.45 14.34
CA SER A 97 -19.99 25.87 14.55
C SER A 97 -21.46 26.13 14.29
N ASP A 98 -22.28 25.66 15.23
CA ASP A 98 -23.59 26.24 15.54
C ASP A 98 -23.37 27.28 16.66
N ALA A 99 -24.14 28.37 16.58
CA ALA A 99 -24.17 29.54 17.47
C ALA A 99 -23.10 30.64 17.25
N ARG A 100 -23.42 31.61 16.38
CA ARG A 100 -23.75 33.00 16.76
C ARG A 100 -24.17 33.87 15.59
#